data_AF-A0A7X6UN83-F1
#
_entry.id   AF-A0A7X6UN83-F1
#
_cell.length_a   1.000
_cell.length_b   1.000
_cell.length_c   1.000
_cell.angle_alpha   90.00
_cell.angle_beta   90.00
_cell.angle_gamma   90.00
#
_symmetry.space_group_name_H-M   'P 1'
#
loop_
_entity.id
_entity.type
_entity.pdbx_description
1 polymer ?
#
loop_
_entity_poly.entity_id
_entity_poly.type
_entity_poly.pdbx_seq_one_letter_code
_entity_poly.pdbx_strand_id
1 'polypeptide(L)'
;VYSHPNVFGQCRKWLNKELPHAELLSTSSTAKAVEVAANEPNSAAIASRAAEGYPGMNIVATDIQDTTGNTTRFLIIADQACPATGRDKTSIAFSLLHKAGSLHSAIGSINKFGLNMTKIESRPSMVQAWE
;
A
#
# COMPACT_ATOMS: atom_id res chain seq x y z
N VAL A 1 -6.98 15.23 15.06
CA VAL A 1 -6.27 14.93 13.80
C VAL A 1 -6.84 13.67 13.20
N TYR A 2 -7.34 13.75 11.97
CA TYR A 2 -7.99 12.66 11.25
C TYR A 2 -7.04 11.97 10.27
N SER A 3 -7.09 10.64 10.19
CA SER A 3 -6.46 9.87 9.11
C SER A 3 -6.88 8.39 9.13
N HIS A 4 -6.41 7.62 8.16
CA HIS A 4 -6.49 6.17 8.22
C HIS A 4 -5.55 5.64 9.33
N PRO A 5 -5.93 4.62 10.13
CA PRO A 5 -5.14 4.14 11.28
C PRO A 5 -3.66 3.89 11.00
N ASN A 6 -3.34 3.28 9.85
CA ASN A 6 -1.97 2.99 9.44
C ASN A 6 -1.09 4.24 9.30
N VAL A 7 -1.68 5.40 8.98
CA VAL A 7 -0.94 6.65 8.77
C VAL A 7 -0.42 7.22 10.08
N PHE A 8 -1.18 7.07 11.19
CA PHE A 8 -0.71 7.50 12.50
C PHE A 8 0.57 6.76 12.93
N GLY A 9 0.66 5.48 12.61
CA GLY A 9 1.88 4.70 12.83
C GLY A 9 3.04 5.16 11.95
N GLN A 10 2.77 5.72 10.77
CA GLN A 10 3.78 6.20 9.84
C GLN A 10 4.21 7.65 10.09
N CYS A 11 3.52 8.41 10.93
CA CYS A 11 3.83 9.82 11.23
C CYS A 11 4.00 10.07 12.74
N ARG A 12 4.31 9.01 13.51
CA ARG A 12 4.24 9.04 14.98
C ARG A 12 5.25 10.02 15.57
N LYS A 13 6.46 10.08 15.03
CA LYS A 13 7.51 10.96 15.57
C LYS A 13 7.13 12.42 15.42
N TRP A 14 6.61 12.80 14.26
CA TRP A 14 6.17 14.15 13.99
C TRP A 14 4.96 14.52 14.87
N LEU A 15 3.95 13.65 14.95
CA LEU A 15 2.76 13.88 15.79
C LEU A 15 3.11 14.07 17.26
N ASN A 16 3.96 13.21 17.82
CA ASN A 16 4.37 13.32 19.22
C ASN A 16 5.21 14.57 19.52
N LYS A 17 5.93 15.09 18.52
CA LYS A 17 6.79 16.28 18.68
C LYS A 17 5.99 17.58 18.53
N GLU A 18 5.21 17.69 17.46
CA GLU A 18 4.56 18.94 17.07
C GLU A 18 3.13 19.05 17.64
N LEU A 19 2.45 17.92 17.85
CA LEU A 19 1.06 17.86 18.30
C LEU A 19 0.87 16.84 19.47
N PRO A 20 1.65 16.92 20.57
CA PRO A 20 1.65 15.91 21.64
C PRO A 20 0.30 15.73 22.36
N HIS A 21 -0.58 16.72 22.27
CA HIS A 21 -1.89 16.73 22.93
C HIS A 21 -3.06 16.57 21.95
N ALA A 22 -2.78 16.38 20.66
CA ALA A 22 -3.85 16.23 19.69
C ALA A 22 -4.49 14.84 19.78
N GLU A 23 -5.82 14.80 19.77
CA GLU A 23 -6.56 13.56 19.63
C GLU A 23 -6.38 12.98 18.22
N LEU A 24 -6.12 11.67 18.11
CA LEU A 24 -5.97 10.96 16.84
C LEU A 24 -7.25 10.18 16.53
N LEU A 25 -8.01 10.63 15.53
CA LEU A 25 -9.32 10.09 15.18
C LEU A 25 -9.25 9.33 13.85
N SER A 26 -9.61 8.06 13.89
CA SER A 26 -9.50 7.17 12.73
C SER A 26 -10.67 7.34 11.77
N THR A 27 -10.37 7.33 10.47
CA THR A 27 -11.36 7.31 9.38
C THR A 27 -11.14 6.11 8.46
N SER A 28 -12.11 5.86 7.57
CA SER A 28 -12.03 4.78 6.58
C SER A 28 -10.97 5.01 5.49
N SER A 29 -10.57 6.25 5.23
CA SER A 29 -9.52 6.60 4.28
C SER A 29 -8.92 7.98 4.57
N THR A 30 -7.73 8.23 4.02
CA THR A 30 -7.07 9.54 4.08
C THR A 30 -7.88 10.63 3.36
N ALA A 31 -8.58 10.29 2.28
CA ALA A 31 -9.49 11.22 1.60
C ALA A 31 -10.69 11.57 2.49
N LYS A 32 -11.29 10.59 3.18
CA LYS A 32 -12.38 10.84 4.12
C LYS A 32 -11.93 11.70 5.31
N ALA A 33 -10.69 11.53 5.76
CA ALA A 33 -10.13 12.37 6.81
C ALA A 33 -10.10 13.86 6.43
N VAL A 34 -9.76 14.17 5.18
CA VAL A 34 -9.77 15.55 4.67
C VAL A 34 -11.18 16.11 4.65
N GLU A 35 -12.15 15.34 4.14
CA GLU A 35 -13.56 15.75 4.10
C GLU A 35 -14.12 16.02 5.51
N VAL A 36 -13.82 15.16 6.49
CA VAL A 36 -14.25 15.36 7.88
C VAL A 36 -13.58 16.60 8.47
N ALA A 37 -12.26 16.72 8.32
CA ALA A 37 -11.52 17.84 8.88
C ALA A 37 -11.95 19.20 8.29
N ALA A 38 -12.30 19.24 7.01
CA ALA A 38 -12.77 20.46 6.36
C ALA A 38 -14.10 20.98 6.94
N ASN A 39 -14.91 20.10 7.53
CA ASN A 39 -16.21 20.44 8.11
C ASN A 39 -16.19 20.58 9.64
N GLU A 40 -15.04 20.35 10.29
CA GLU A 40 -14.91 20.37 11.73
C GLU A 40 -13.92 21.44 12.20
N PRO A 41 -14.36 22.44 12.97
CA PRO A 41 -13.47 23.45 13.54
C PRO A 41 -12.37 22.84 14.41
N ASN A 42 -11.20 23.48 14.43
CA ASN A 42 -10.03 23.04 15.23
C ASN A 42 -9.55 21.62 14.92
N SER A 43 -9.76 21.16 13.69
CA SER A 43 -9.34 19.85 13.23
C SER A 43 -8.29 19.95 12.12
N ALA A 44 -7.61 18.84 11.86
CA ALA A 44 -6.63 18.70 10.80
C ALA A 44 -6.65 17.26 10.29
N ALA A 45 -6.19 17.04 9.06
CA ALA A 45 -6.07 15.71 8.46
C ALA A 45 -4.65 15.42 7.99
N ILE A 46 -4.22 14.17 8.11
CA ILE A 46 -3.03 13.67 7.43
C ILE A 46 -3.47 12.92 6.17
N ALA A 47 -3.05 13.40 5.01
CA ALA A 47 -3.42 12.83 3.72
C ALA A 47 -2.29 12.98 2.69
N SER A 48 -2.49 12.38 1.52
CA SER A 48 -1.56 12.57 0.39
C SER A 48 -1.65 13.99 -0.15
N ARG A 49 -0.58 14.44 -0.81
CA ARG A 49 -0.55 15.75 -1.47
C ARG A 49 -1.64 15.95 -2.52
N ALA A 50 -2.22 14.88 -3.05
CA ALA A 50 -3.38 14.96 -3.95
C ALA A 50 -4.59 15.70 -3.33
N ALA A 51 -4.63 15.86 -2.01
CA ALA A 51 -5.66 16.63 -1.32
C ALA A 51 -5.42 18.16 -1.31
N GLU A 52 -4.31 18.66 -1.85
CA GLU A 52 -3.93 20.10 -1.87
C GLU A 52 -4.98 21.01 -2.53
N GLY A 53 -5.86 20.44 -3.37
CA GLY A 53 -6.96 21.17 -4.02
C GLY A 53 -8.31 21.07 -3.30
N TYR A 54 -8.39 20.45 -2.12
CA TYR A 54 -9.66 20.33 -1.42
C TYR A 54 -10.13 21.71 -0.90
N PRO A 55 -11.34 22.18 -1.27
CA PRO A 55 -11.80 23.51 -0.89
C PRO A 55 -11.79 23.74 0.62
N GLY A 56 -11.26 24.88 1.06
CA GLY A 56 -11.20 25.25 2.48
C GLY A 56 -10.07 24.59 3.27
N MET A 57 -9.21 23.79 2.64
CA MET A 57 -8.05 23.17 3.28
C MET A 57 -6.75 23.82 2.85
N ASN A 58 -5.84 24.00 3.80
CA ASN A 58 -4.48 24.47 3.56
C ASN A 58 -3.47 23.43 4.04
N ILE A 59 -2.35 23.28 3.33
CA ILE A 59 -1.23 22.46 3.80
C ILE A 59 -0.51 23.20 4.92
N VAL A 60 -0.44 22.59 6.11
CA VAL A 60 0.24 23.15 7.29
C VAL A 60 1.62 22.52 7.54
N ALA A 61 1.86 21.31 7.02
CA ALA A 61 3.13 20.61 7.10
C ALA A 61 3.25 19.60 5.96
N THR A 62 4.46 19.40 5.45
CA THR A 62 4.78 18.39 4.42
C THR A 62 5.83 17.42 4.94
N ASP A 63 5.94 16.26 4.29
CA ASP A 63 7.00 15.27 4.55
C ASP A 63 7.09 14.81 6.01
N ILE A 64 5.92 14.68 6.67
CA ILE A 64 5.80 14.36 8.10
C ILE A 64 5.93 12.87 8.44
N GLN A 65 6.17 12.02 7.43
CA GLN A 65 6.35 10.59 7.61
C GLN A 65 7.67 10.24 8.32
N ASP A 66 7.64 9.20 9.15
CA ASP A 66 8.77 8.71 9.94
C ASP A 66 9.84 8.03 9.09
N THR A 67 9.47 7.49 7.91
CA THR A 67 10.37 6.77 7.00
C THR A 67 10.26 7.34 5.59
N THR A 68 11.40 7.76 5.04
CA THR A 68 11.53 8.16 3.64
C THR A 68 11.57 6.93 2.73
N GLY A 69 10.91 7.00 1.57
CA GLY A 69 10.96 5.92 0.57
C GLY A 69 9.80 4.91 0.61
N ASN A 70 8.74 5.17 1.39
CA ASN A 70 7.50 4.39 1.29
C ASN A 70 6.91 4.51 -0.12
N THR A 71 7.00 3.43 -0.90
CA THR A 71 6.55 3.41 -2.29
C THR A 71 5.42 2.41 -2.45
N THR A 72 4.34 2.83 -3.10
CA THR A 72 3.22 1.96 -3.44
C THR A 72 3.35 1.53 -4.90
N ARG A 73 3.37 0.22 -5.16
CA ARG A 73 3.41 -0.33 -6.51
C ARG A 73 1.99 -0.55 -7.03
N PHE A 74 1.61 0.18 -8.07
CA PHE A 74 0.34 -0.01 -8.77
C PHE A 74 0.53 -0.88 -10.02
N LEU A 75 -0.53 -1.59 -10.41
CA LEU A 75 -0.63 -2.31 -11.68
C LEU A 75 -1.78 -1.70 -12.49
N ILE A 76 -1.54 -1.44 -13.77
CA ILE A 76 -2.59 -1.05 -14.71
C ILE A 76 -3.07 -2.33 -15.38
N ILE A 77 -4.39 -2.57 -15.36
CA ILE A 77 -5.02 -3.78 -15.91
C ILE A 77 -5.88 -3.37 -17.11
N ALA A 78 -5.72 -4.07 -18.22
CA ALA A 78 -6.50 -3.90 -19.44
C ALA A 78 -6.65 -5.26 -20.14
N ASP A 79 -7.69 -5.41 -20.96
CA ASP A 79 -7.90 -6.62 -21.77
C ASP A 79 -6.89 -6.76 -22.92
N GLN A 80 -6.24 -5.66 -23.30
CA GLN A 80 -5.29 -5.63 -24.39
C GLN A 80 -3.91 -6.16 -23.96
N ALA A 81 -3.35 -7.05 -24.77
CA ALA A 81 -1.96 -7.49 -24.61
C ALA A 81 -0.98 -6.38 -25.05
N CYS A 82 0.03 -6.13 -24.23
CA CYS A 82 1.16 -5.27 -24.60
C CYS A 82 2.21 -6.08 -25.37
N PRO A 83 2.87 -5.49 -26.38
CA PRO A 83 4.01 -6.12 -27.03
C PRO A 83 5.20 -6.24 -26.05
N ALA A 84 6.05 -7.24 -26.26
CA ALA A 84 7.26 -7.43 -25.46
C ALA A 84 8.21 -6.24 -25.64
N THR A 85 8.77 -5.74 -24.54
CA THR A 85 9.69 -4.60 -24.52
C THR A 85 11.15 -5.02 -24.34
N GLY A 86 11.40 -6.28 -23.98
CA GLY A 86 12.73 -6.80 -23.64
C GLY A 86 13.16 -6.46 -22.20
N ARG A 87 12.35 -5.70 -21.47
CA ARG A 87 12.51 -5.44 -20.02
C ARG A 87 11.17 -5.66 -19.31
N ASP A 88 10.62 -6.85 -19.56
CA ASP A 88 9.27 -7.19 -19.14
C ASP A 88 9.27 -7.87 -17.77
N LYS A 89 8.16 -7.72 -17.05
CA LYS A 89 7.88 -8.48 -15.83
C LYS A 89 6.58 -9.24 -16.02
N THR A 90 6.66 -10.56 -15.89
CA THR A 90 5.49 -11.43 -15.94
C THR A 90 5.01 -11.71 -14.52
N SER A 91 3.70 -11.59 -14.30
CA SER A 91 3.04 -12.01 -13.05
C SER A 91 2.18 -13.22 -13.35
N ILE A 92 2.36 -14.29 -12.59
CA ILE A 92 1.58 -15.53 -12.71
C ILE A 92 0.97 -15.88 -11.36
N ALA A 93 -0.20 -16.50 -11.38
CA ALA A 93 -0.81 -17.14 -10.23
C ALA A 93 -1.06 -18.61 -10.59
N PHE A 94 -0.70 -19.51 -9.69
CA PHE A 94 -0.88 -20.96 -9.87
C PHE A 94 -1.10 -21.62 -8.51
N SER A 95 -1.76 -22.77 -8.51
CA SER A 95 -2.00 -23.58 -7.32
C SER A 95 -0.97 -24.68 -7.19
N LEU A 96 -0.71 -25.10 -5.96
CA LEU A 96 0.18 -26.20 -5.62
C LEU A 96 -0.50 -27.13 -4.63
N LEU A 97 -0.09 -28.39 -4.61
CA LEU A 97 -0.49 -29.33 -3.56
C LEU A 97 0.21 -28.99 -2.24
N HIS A 98 -0.51 -29.12 -1.11
CA HIS A 98 0.04 -28.99 0.25
C HIS A 98 0.99 -30.12 0.65
N LYS A 99 2.17 -30.17 0.03
CA LYS A 99 3.19 -31.16 0.40
C LYS A 99 4.56 -30.53 0.40
N ALA A 100 5.43 -31.09 1.23
CA ALA A 100 6.82 -30.69 1.31
C ALA A 100 7.47 -30.72 -0.09
N GLY A 101 8.16 -29.64 -0.45
CA GLY A 101 8.85 -29.52 -1.73
C GLY A 101 7.99 -29.06 -2.91
N SER A 102 6.67 -28.86 -2.78
CA SER A 102 5.83 -28.37 -3.88
C SER A 102 6.30 -27.02 -4.43
N LEU A 103 6.52 -26.04 -3.55
CA LEU A 103 6.99 -24.72 -3.97
C LEU A 103 8.38 -24.78 -4.60
N HIS A 104 9.29 -25.52 -3.99
CA HIS A 104 10.65 -25.74 -4.50
C HIS A 104 10.63 -26.31 -5.93
N SER A 105 9.80 -27.33 -6.16
CA SER A 105 9.66 -27.96 -7.48
C SER A 105 9.11 -26.98 -8.52
N ALA A 106 8.13 -26.16 -8.13
CA ALA A 106 7.53 -25.16 -9.01
C ALA A 106 8.54 -24.07 -9.43
N ILE A 107 9.22 -23.45 -8.46
CA ILE A 107 10.20 -22.38 -8.75
C ILE A 107 11.50 -22.93 -9.34
N GLY A 108 11.80 -24.22 -9.17
CA GLY A 108 12.94 -24.88 -9.78
C GLY A 108 12.93 -24.76 -11.31
N SER A 109 11.75 -24.75 -11.93
CA SER A 109 11.61 -24.52 -13.37
C SER A 109 12.06 -23.10 -13.78
N ILE A 110 11.77 -22.09 -12.95
CA ILE A 110 12.16 -20.69 -13.21
C ILE A 110 13.69 -20.57 -13.18
N ASN A 111 14.32 -21.17 -12.16
CA ASN A 111 15.79 -21.19 -12.04
C ASN A 111 16.45 -21.96 -13.20
N LYS A 112 15.86 -23.08 -13.64
CA LYS A 112 16.37 -23.88 -14.77
C LYS A 112 16.51 -23.06 -16.05
N PHE A 113 15.65 -22.07 -16.27
CA PHE A 113 15.71 -21.17 -17.43
C PHE A 113 16.48 -19.87 -17.16
N GLY A 114 17.17 -19.75 -16.02
CA GLY A 114 17.94 -18.55 -15.67
C GLY A 114 17.08 -17.30 -15.46
N LEU A 115 15.78 -17.47 -15.17
CA LEU A 115 14.86 -16.36 -14.97
C LEU A 115 14.93 -15.85 -13.52
N ASN A 116 14.87 -14.53 -13.35
CA ASN A 116 14.88 -13.91 -12.03
C ASN A 116 13.45 -13.70 -11.50
N MET A 117 13.26 -13.86 -10.18
CA MET A 117 12.00 -13.57 -9.49
C MET A 117 12.12 -12.30 -8.65
N THR A 118 11.10 -11.44 -8.70
CA THR A 118 11.08 -10.20 -7.89
C THR A 118 9.97 -10.16 -6.85
N LYS A 119 9.10 -11.16 -6.83
CA LYS A 119 8.04 -11.32 -5.83
C LYS A 119 7.59 -12.78 -5.79
N ILE A 120 7.41 -13.31 -4.59
CA ILE A 120 6.78 -14.60 -4.32
C ILE A 120 5.85 -14.41 -3.13
N GLU A 121 4.62 -14.87 -3.23
CA GLU A 121 3.62 -14.71 -2.18
C GLU A 121 2.69 -15.93 -2.19
N SER A 122 2.60 -16.63 -1.07
CA SER A 122 1.64 -17.72 -0.89
C SER A 122 0.33 -17.17 -0.33
N ARG A 123 -0.79 -17.68 -0.84
CA ARG A 123 -2.12 -17.41 -0.33
C ARG A 123 -2.87 -18.75 -0.24
N PRO A 124 -3.56 -19.06 0.87
CA PRO A 124 -4.36 -20.27 0.95
C PRO A 124 -5.49 -20.23 -0.08
N SER A 125 -5.83 -21.38 -0.65
CA SER A 125 -6.96 -21.49 -1.57
C SER A 125 -8.27 -21.21 -0.82
N MET A 126 -9.13 -20.36 -1.39
CA MET A 126 -10.48 -20.10 -0.87
C MET A 126 -11.49 -21.17 -1.30
N VAL A 127 -11.11 -22.06 -2.23
CA VAL A 127 -11.98 -23.11 -2.79
C VAL A 127 -11.88 -24.39 -1.96
N GLN A 128 -10.72 -24.64 -1.35
CA GLN A 128 -10.48 -25.84 -0.56
C GLN A 128 -9.62 -25.49 0.65
N ALA A 129 -10.16 -25.70 1.84
CA ALA A 129 -9.42 -25.49 3.06
C ALA A 129 -8.29 -26.52 3.13
N TRP A 130 -7.06 -26.05 3.38
CA TRP A 130 -5.87 -26.89 3.64
C TRP A 130 -5.30 -27.64 2.41
N GLU A 131 -5.27 -26.99 1.24
CA GLU A 131 -4.29 -27.26 0.17
C GLU A 131 -3.05 -26.33 0.23
#